data_AF-A0A4P9WPC3-F1
#
_entry.id   AF-A0A4P9WPC3-F1
#
_cell.length_a   1.000
_cell.length_b   1.000
_cell.length_c   1.000
_cell.angle_alpha   90.00
_cell.angle_beta   90.00
_cell.angle_gamma   90.00
#
_symmetry.space_group_name_H-M   'P 1'
#
loop_
_entity.id
_entity.type
_entity.pdbx_description
1 polymer ?
#
loop_
_entity_poly.entity_id
_entity_poly.type
_entity_poly.pdbx_seq_one_letter_code
_entity_poly.pdbx_strand_id
1 'polypeptide(L)'
;MSHGLPAICLRTAYSWLQKMGLEAKEYRKAVYFDGHERKDVLEYRNKVYLPAITAVEPLLAEYKGKEMDVVRQLTLNWEREHVPIFDNESICYHNNSGRLEWVRRGEVTLREEGQGLDLHS
;
A
#
# COMPACT_ATOMS: atom_id res chain seq x y z
N MET A 1 -6.39 -21.85 -50.89
CA MET A 1 -7.03 -20.64 -50.35
C MET A 1 -7.54 -20.97 -48.95
N SER A 2 -6.81 -20.59 -47.89
CA SER A 2 -7.26 -20.86 -46.52
C SER A 2 -8.22 -19.77 -46.08
N HIS A 3 -9.50 -20.11 -45.94
CA HIS A 3 -10.48 -19.21 -45.31
C HIS A 3 -10.25 -19.24 -43.79
N GLY A 4 -9.35 -18.39 -43.30
CA GLY A 4 -9.25 -18.12 -41.87
C GLY A 4 -10.53 -17.46 -41.38
N LEU A 5 -11.07 -17.91 -40.24
CA LEU A 5 -12.22 -17.27 -39.61
C LEU A 5 -11.94 -15.76 -39.42
N PRO A 6 -12.94 -14.88 -39.66
CA PRO A 6 -12.74 -13.46 -39.50
C PRO A 6 -12.32 -13.17 -38.06
N ALA A 7 -11.23 -12.43 -37.90
CA ALA A 7 -10.79 -11.95 -36.60
C ALA A 7 -11.95 -11.19 -35.94
N ILE A 8 -12.31 -11.59 -34.73
CA ILE A 8 -13.38 -10.95 -33.97
C ILE A 8 -12.95 -9.49 -33.74
N CYS A 9 -13.72 -8.53 -34.27
CA CYS A 9 -13.45 -7.13 -34.02
C CYS A 9 -13.88 -6.77 -32.59
N LEU A 10 -13.22 -5.77 -32.01
CA LEU A 10 -13.47 -5.31 -30.64
C LEU A 10 -14.97 -5.03 -30.40
N ARG A 11 -15.65 -4.41 -31.37
CA ARG A 11 -17.09 -4.11 -31.33
C ARG A 11 -17.96 -5.35 -31.14
N THR A 12 -17.63 -6.45 -31.82
CA THR A 12 -18.35 -7.71 -31.68
C THR A 12 -18.14 -8.29 -30.29
N ALA A 13 -16.91 -8.28 -29.77
CA ALA A 13 -16.62 -8.74 -28.41
C ALA A 13 -17.38 -7.93 -27.34
N TYR A 14 -17.38 -6.60 -27.43
CA TYR A 14 -18.13 -5.72 -26.51
C TYR A 14 -19.63 -5.98 -26.53
N SER A 15 -20.20 -6.22 -27.72
CA SER A 15 -21.63 -6.51 -27.87
C SER A 15 -22.02 -7.84 -27.22
N TRP A 16 -21.15 -8.85 -27.29
CA TRP A 16 -21.37 -10.13 -26.62
C TRP A 16 -21.25 -10.00 -25.10
N LEU A 17 -20.28 -9.25 -24.59
CA LEU A 17 -20.12 -9.00 -23.15
C LEU A 17 -21.37 -8.32 -22.56
N GLN A 18 -21.93 -7.33 -23.25
CA GLN A 18 -23.18 -6.68 -22.85
C GLN A 18 -24.38 -7.66 -22.87
N LYS A 19 -24.50 -8.52 -23.88
CA LYS A 19 -25.55 -9.55 -23.95
C LYS A 19 -25.43 -10.58 -22.81
N MET A 20 -24.21 -10.83 -22.32
CA MET A 20 -23.96 -11.67 -21.15
C MET A 20 -24.20 -10.95 -19.81
N GLY A 21 -24.67 -9.70 -19.83
CA GLY A 21 -25.00 -8.92 -18.63
C GLY A 21 -23.80 -8.26 -17.96
N LEU A 22 -22.68 -8.12 -18.67
CA LEU A 22 -21.48 -7.44 -18.19
C LEU A 22 -21.48 -5.98 -18.64
N GLU A 23 -21.05 -5.11 -17.74
CA GLU A 23 -20.90 -3.68 -17.99
C GLU A 23 -19.44 -3.29 -17.81
N ALA A 24 -18.93 -2.48 -18.75
CA ALA A 24 -17.62 -1.87 -18.61
C ALA A 24 -17.73 -0.73 -17.61
N LYS A 25 -17.14 -0.90 -16.43
CA LYS A 25 -17.05 0.14 -15.39
C LYS A 25 -15.62 0.63 -15.29
N GLU A 26 -15.48 1.94 -15.14
CA GLU A 26 -14.20 2.54 -14.77
C GLU A 26 -13.92 2.21 -13.30
N TYR A 27 -12.75 1.63 -13.05
CA TYR A 27 -12.31 1.36 -11.69
C TYR A 27 -12.10 2.66 -10.94
N ARG A 28 -12.79 2.82 -9.81
CA ARG A 28 -12.52 3.87 -8.84
C ARG A 28 -11.99 3.21 -7.58
N LYS A 29 -10.78 3.61 -7.16
CA LYS A 29 -10.24 3.19 -5.86
C LYS A 29 -11.29 3.50 -4.80
N ALA A 30 -11.72 2.47 -4.09
CA ALA A 30 -12.51 2.67 -2.87
C ALA A 30 -11.64 3.42 -1.85
N VAL A 31 -12.27 4.24 -1.02
CA VAL A 31 -11.59 4.85 0.12
C VAL A 31 -11.30 3.74 1.13
N TYR A 32 -10.02 3.44 1.35
CA TYR A 32 -9.62 2.57 2.44
C TYR A 32 -9.82 3.32 3.75
N PHE A 33 -10.61 2.76 4.66
CA PHE A 33 -10.57 3.17 6.05
C PHE A 33 -9.26 2.64 6.63
N ASP A 34 -8.26 3.51 6.70
CA ASP A 34 -7.05 3.23 7.45
C ASP A 34 -7.48 2.97 8.90
N GLY A 35 -7.28 1.74 9.37
CA GLY A 35 -7.70 1.27 10.70
C GLY A 35 -7.03 2.02 11.85
N HIS A 36 -6.23 3.05 11.56
CA HIS A 36 -5.54 3.92 12.51
C HIS A 36 -6.44 4.50 13.62
N GLU A 37 -7.72 4.75 13.33
CA GLU A 37 -8.65 5.32 14.31
C GLU A 37 -9.35 4.28 15.20
N ARG A 38 -9.09 2.98 14.99
CA ARG A 38 -9.67 1.96 15.86
C ARG A 38 -9.19 2.12 17.29
N LYS A 39 -10.09 1.91 18.25
CA LYS A 39 -9.84 2.14 19.68
C LYS A 39 -8.65 1.35 20.21
N ASP A 40 -8.48 0.10 19.77
CA ASP A 40 -7.37 -0.77 20.14
C ASP A 40 -6.03 -0.26 19.60
N VAL A 41 -6.00 0.23 18.35
CA VAL A 41 -4.82 0.84 17.73
C VAL A 41 -4.42 2.12 18.46
N LEU A 42 -5.39 2.99 18.75
CA LEU A 42 -5.15 4.22 19.51
C LEU A 42 -4.68 3.93 20.94
N GLU A 43 -5.25 2.92 21.59
CA GLU A 43 -4.85 2.51 22.93
C GLU A 43 -3.40 2.02 22.96
N TYR A 44 -3.02 1.13 22.03
CA TYR A 44 -1.65 0.66 21.91
C TYR A 44 -0.68 1.81 21.59
N ARG A 45 -1.03 2.67 20.63
CA ARG A 45 -0.22 3.83 20.25
C ARG A 45 0.05 4.71 21.47
N ASN A 46 -0.99 5.07 22.21
CA ASN A 46 -0.89 6.04 23.31
C ASN A 46 -0.30 5.45 24.59
N LYS A 47 -0.57 4.18 24.90
CA LYS A 47 -0.14 3.56 26.17
C LYS A 47 1.18 2.81 26.08
N VAL A 48 1.56 2.32 24.89
CA VAL A 48 2.74 1.46 24.72
C VAL A 48 3.76 2.13 23.81
N TYR A 49 3.36 2.45 22.59
CA TYR A 49 4.31 2.90 21.57
C TYR A 49 4.92 4.27 21.88
N LEU A 50 4.09 5.29 22.12
CA LEU A 50 4.58 6.65 22.40
C LEU A 50 5.46 6.70 23.67
N PRO A 51 5.06 6.11 24.82
CA PRO A 51 5.91 6.08 25.99
C PRO A 51 7.25 5.37 25.76
N ALA A 52 7.26 4.26 25.00
CA ALA A 52 8.48 3.55 24.68
C ALA A 52 9.44 4.41 23.84
N ILE A 53 8.95 5.12 22.82
CA ILE A 53 9.77 6.00 21.99
C ILE A 53 10.28 7.21 22.79
N THR A 54 9.45 7.83 23.63
CA THR A 54 9.87 8.94 24.50
C THR A 54 10.93 8.51 25.51
N ALA A 55 10.89 7.25 25.99
CA ALA A 55 11.93 6.72 26.87
C ALA A 55 13.28 6.52 26.15
N VAL A 56 13.26 6.24 24.84
CA VAL A 56 14.46 6.03 24.03
C VAL A 56 15.00 7.35 23.46
N GLU A 57 14.15 8.37 23.28
CA GLU A 57 14.52 9.70 22.74
C GLU A 57 15.77 10.32 23.39
N PRO A 58 16.04 10.18 24.70
CA PRO A 58 17.28 10.68 25.31
C PRO A 58 18.56 10.00 24.81
N LEU A 59 18.44 8.76 24.30
CA LEU A 59 19.51 7.91 23.81
C LEU A 59 19.67 7.96 22.27
N LEU A 60 18.85 8.76 21.59
CA LEU A 60 18.90 8.99 20.15
C LEU A 60 19.80 10.17 19.80
N ALA A 61 20.70 9.96 18.83
CA ALA A 61 21.47 11.05 18.26
C ALA A 61 20.56 11.98 17.44
N GLU A 62 20.71 13.29 17.66
CA GLU A 62 20.04 14.31 16.87
C GLU A 62 21.01 14.85 15.83
N TYR A 63 20.63 14.77 14.55
CA TYR A 63 21.43 15.27 13.43
C TYR A 63 20.73 16.49 12.80
N LYS A 64 21.48 17.55 12.43
CA LYS A 64 20.95 18.70 11.69
C LYS A 64 21.86 19.13 10.55
N GLY A 65 21.28 19.89 9.63
CA GLY A 65 21.99 20.44 8.48
C GLY A 65 22.11 19.45 7.31
N LYS A 66 22.65 19.94 6.19
CA LYS A 66 22.86 19.13 4.98
C LYS A 66 23.94 18.07 5.17
N GLU A 67 24.88 18.32 6.05
CA GLU A 67 26.02 17.44 6.33
C GLU A 67 25.75 16.44 7.46
N MET A 68 24.53 16.48 8.04
CA MET A 68 24.11 15.61 9.15
C MET A 68 25.03 15.75 10.37
N ASP A 69 25.31 16.99 10.77
CA ASP A 69 26.12 17.24 11.96
C ASP A 69 25.37 16.82 13.22
N VAL A 70 26.06 16.16 14.15
CA VAL A 70 25.50 15.76 15.45
C VAL A 70 25.28 17.01 16.30
N VAL A 71 24.02 17.30 16.63
CA VAL A 71 23.62 18.49 17.40
C VAL A 71 23.48 18.20 18.89
N ARG A 72 23.12 16.97 19.26
CA ARG A 72 22.92 16.57 20.65
C ARG A 72 23.92 15.50 21.07
N GLN A 73 24.72 15.80 22.08
CA GLN A 73 25.56 14.82 22.77
C GLN A 73 24.69 13.98 23.69
N LEU A 74 24.70 12.66 23.50
CA LEU A 74 23.94 11.72 24.30
C LEU A 74 24.40 11.80 25.76
N THR A 75 23.46 11.95 26.69
CA THR A 75 23.76 11.85 28.12
C THR A 75 23.84 10.36 28.47
N LEU A 76 24.95 9.74 28.07
CA LEU A 76 25.19 8.32 28.24
C LEU A 76 25.70 8.07 29.66
N ASN A 77 24.79 7.80 30.60
CA ASN A 77 25.14 7.34 31.94
C ASN A 77 25.59 5.86 31.87
N TRP A 78 26.72 5.60 31.21
CA TRP A 78 27.28 4.26 30.95
C TRP A 78 26.45 3.35 30.02
N GLU A 79 25.41 3.89 29.39
CA GLU A 79 24.60 3.20 28.38
C GLU A 79 25.26 3.27 26.99
N ARG A 80 24.61 2.74 25.94
CA ARG A 80 25.08 2.85 24.54
C ARG A 80 24.10 3.71 23.74
N GLU A 81 24.53 4.24 22.60
CA GLU A 81 23.62 4.88 21.64
C GLU A 81 22.61 3.86 21.11
N HIS A 82 21.35 4.27 21.01
CA HIS A 82 20.29 3.46 20.43
C HIS A 82 19.94 3.96 19.02
N VAL A 83 19.91 3.05 18.05
CA VAL A 83 19.49 3.33 16.68
C VAL A 83 18.17 2.62 16.43
N PRO A 84 17.02 3.33 16.39
CA PRO A 84 15.73 2.72 16.14
C PRO A 84 15.65 2.34 14.66
N ILE A 85 15.37 1.07 14.41
CA ILE A 85 15.12 0.56 13.06
C ILE A 85 13.61 0.47 12.91
N PHE A 86 13.05 1.33 12.06
CA PHE A 86 11.65 1.25 11.68
C PHE A 86 11.56 0.50 10.35
N ASP A 87 11.03 -0.71 10.40
CA ASP A 87 10.72 -1.47 9.20
C ASP A 87 9.29 -1.13 8.73
N ASN A 88 9.12 -0.97 7.43
CA ASN A 88 7.82 -0.82 6.80
C ASN A 88 7.78 -1.72 5.57
N GLU A 89 7.18 -2.89 5.73
CA GLU A 89 6.87 -3.80 4.63
C GLU A 89 6.02 -3.06 3.60
N SER A 90 6.64 -2.71 2.47
CA SER A 90 5.97 -2.01 1.38
C SER A 90 5.85 -2.96 0.19
N ILE A 91 4.61 -3.28 -0.19
CA ILE A 91 4.34 -4.12 -1.36
C ILE A 91 4.29 -3.21 -2.60
N CYS A 92 5.27 -3.37 -3.49
CA CYS A 92 5.36 -2.62 -4.74
C CYS A 92 4.65 -3.39 -5.88
N TYR A 93 3.53 -2.86 -6.38
CA TYR A 93 2.82 -3.44 -7.52
C TYR A 93 3.31 -2.86 -8.86
N HIS A 94 3.47 -3.73 -9.86
CA HIS A 94 3.44 -3.30 -11.26
C HIS A 94 2.01 -2.82 -11.57
N ASN A 95 1.81 -1.50 -11.69
CA ASN A 95 0.51 -0.91 -11.99
C ASN A 95 0.05 -1.16 -13.45
N ASN A 96 0.06 -2.42 -13.88
CA ASN A 96 -0.27 -2.85 -15.25
C ASN A 96 -1.76 -3.17 -15.45
N SER A 97 -2.60 -2.76 -14.51
CA SER A 97 -4.05 -2.89 -14.62
C SER A 97 -4.64 -1.79 -15.49
N GLY A 98 -5.39 -2.19 -16.51
CA GLY A 98 -6.25 -1.28 -17.26
C GLY A 98 -7.29 -0.64 -16.34
N ARG A 99 -7.69 0.60 -16.67
CA ARG A 99 -8.71 1.36 -15.91
C ARG A 99 -10.14 0.79 -16.02
N LEU A 100 -10.36 -0.22 -16.87
CA LEU A 100 -11.67 -0.75 -17.22
C LEU A 100 -11.79 -2.19 -16.75
N GLU A 101 -12.80 -2.46 -15.94
CA GLU A 101 -13.20 -3.80 -15.51
C GLU A 101 -14.59 -4.13 -16.04
N TRP A 102 -14.80 -5.38 -16.44
CA TRP A 102 -16.11 -5.89 -16.84
C TRP A 102 -16.77 -6.55 -15.66
N VAL A 103 -17.79 -5.90 -15.12
CA VAL A 103 -18.47 -6.32 -13.88
C VAL A 103 -19.90 -6.70 -14.20
N ARG A 104 -20.48 -7.67 -13.48
CA ARG A 104 -21.91 -7.95 -13.62
C ARG A 104 -22.71 -6.75 -13.17
N ARG A 105 -23.81 -6.49 -13.87
CA ARG A 105 -24.74 -5.40 -13.52
C ARG A 105 -25.21 -5.56 -12.07
N GLY A 106 -24.94 -4.54 -11.24
CA GLY A 106 -25.29 -4.51 -9.82
C GLY A 106 -24.16 -4.91 -8.86
N GLU A 107 -23.05 -5.45 -9.35
CA GLU A 107 -21.89 -5.78 -8.51
C GLU A 107 -20.89 -4.60 -8.45
N VAL A 108 -20.23 -4.50 -7.30
CA VAL A 108 -19.05 -3.65 -7.06
C VAL A 108 -17.88 -4.60 -6.88
N THR A 109 -16.95 -4.63 -7.82
CA THR A 109 -15.68 -5.32 -7.62
C THR A 109 -14.77 -4.43 -6.78
N LEU A 110 -14.42 -4.90 -5.59
CA LEU A 110 -13.16 -4.53 -4.97
C LEU A 110 -12.10 -5.34 -5.68
N ARG A 111 -11.11 -4.66 -6.25
CA ARG A 111 -9.99 -5.34 -6.86
C ARG A 111 -9.20 -6.00 -5.75
N GLU A 112 -8.97 -7.31 -5.87
CA GLU A 112 -7.96 -7.97 -5.04
C GLU A 112 -6.62 -7.29 -5.32
N GLU A 113 -5.98 -6.85 -4.24
CA GLU A 113 -4.58 -6.43 -4.30
C GLU A 113 -3.79 -7.51 -5.04
N GLY A 114 -2.89 -7.10 -5.94
CA GLY A 114 -2.19 -8.04 -6.82
C GLY A 114 -1.47 -9.13 -6.03
N GLN A 115 -1.15 -10.26 -6.68
CA GLN A 115 -0.23 -11.22 -6.08
C GLN A 115 1.14 -10.53 -5.91
N GLY A 116 1.40 -10.03 -4.71
CA GLY A 116 2.67 -9.41 -4.36
C GLY A 116 3.79 -10.41 -4.56
N LEU A 117 4.86 -10.00 -5.26
CA LEU A 117 6.13 -10.68 -5.15
C LEU A 117 6.81 -10.09 -3.92
N ASP A 118 6.87 -10.87 -2.85
CA ASP A 118 7.66 -10.53 -1.69
C ASP A 118 9.14 -10.52 -2.12
N LEU A 119 9.77 -9.34 -2.12
CA LEU A 119 11.20 -9.21 -2.37
C LEU A 119 11.93 -9.56 -1.07
N HIS A 120 11.92 -10.83 -0.71
CA HIS A 120 12.81 -11.34 0.31
C HIS A 120 14.25 -11.30 -0.24
N SER A 121 15.13 -10.67 0.54
CA SER A 121 16.55 -10.42 0.22
C SER A 121 17.39 -11.69 0.24
#